data_AF-A0A847KSL5-F1
#
_entry.id   AF-A0A847KSL5-F1
#
_cell.length_a   1.000
_cell.length_b   1.000
_cell.length_c   1.000
_cell.angle_alpha   90.00
_cell.angle_beta   90.00
_cell.angle_gamma   90.00
#
_symmetry.space_group_name_H-M   'P 1'
#
loop_
_entity.id
_entity.type
_entity.pdbx_description
1 polymer ?
#
loop_
_entity_poly.entity_id
_entity_poly.type
_entity_poly.pdbx_seq_one_letter_code
_entity_poly.pdbx_strand_id
1 'polypeptide(L)'
;MTWSFDTGCKYHTQDTGYYCGAAAAMMVLAEIGLPHASMNQDDLYTSNHSHNVKAGWATDPYGLRFTLVDRKPAAFTNTFVVYKPETEAEGTRKIVYTLWHYQVSPIVLVYHCMHWIVVRGVQTDVEPTPGAAYTVTGLWVNNPVFRDNDPHTATDVCGTGGVNGVQAQWVSYADWQATYFTGCNYDSATGASQFISVCDPDEPRIELPRRRNEDHPLDGREIASRDVAVELVHAGIERNDLRKAELLGPVRDARFDTPVLVKRLDRPDSYYYLVHAMLEDGVIGFGQVDALLGDLQSVFVLDKPIKPYQLDRARMLRGLLRKPLELGEPEGRFRLRPDTFCVAPTLVWRPCRESFSPHLPFWQITAGSQTVYVRVDGAVFTTLTSVGAGV
;
A
#
# COMPACT_ATOMS: atom_id res chain seq x y z
N MET A 1 12.62 -24.73 -2.52
CA MET A 1 13.23 -23.86 -1.49
C MET A 1 12.80 -22.45 -1.82
N THR A 2 12.60 -21.58 -0.84
CA THR A 2 12.25 -20.17 -1.05
C THR A 2 13.46 -19.35 -0.63
N TRP A 3 13.79 -18.31 -1.37
CA TRP A 3 14.77 -17.31 -0.98
C TRP A 3 14.02 -16.02 -0.63
N SER A 4 14.40 -15.39 0.47
CA SER A 4 13.79 -14.14 0.91
C SER A 4 14.86 -13.20 1.41
N PHE A 5 14.71 -11.92 1.09
CA PHE A 5 15.55 -10.86 1.61
C PHE A 5 14.68 -9.71 2.09
N ASP A 6 15.01 -9.16 3.25
CA ASP A 6 14.39 -7.97 3.83
C ASP A 6 15.51 -7.12 4.45
N THR A 7 15.54 -5.84 4.11
CA THR A 7 16.59 -4.91 4.56
C THR A 7 16.45 -4.50 6.03
N GLY A 8 15.29 -4.73 6.65
CA GLY A 8 14.95 -4.20 7.96
C GLY A 8 14.50 -2.74 7.96
N CYS A 9 14.23 -2.15 6.78
CA CYS A 9 13.81 -0.75 6.66
C CYS A 9 12.65 -0.42 7.62
N LYS A 10 12.91 0.49 8.56
CA LYS A 10 11.95 0.87 9.58
C LYS A 10 10.81 1.65 8.96
N TYR A 11 9.60 1.31 9.37
CA TYR A 11 8.40 1.99 8.93
C TYR A 11 8.30 3.41 9.50
N HIS A 12 7.71 4.31 8.72
CA HIS A 12 7.28 5.63 9.15
C HIS A 12 5.97 6.01 8.47
N THR A 13 5.02 6.56 9.23
CA THR A 13 3.76 7.11 8.70
C THR A 13 3.98 8.46 8.04
N GLN A 14 3.17 8.83 7.03
CA GLN A 14 3.18 10.21 6.53
C GLN A 14 2.38 11.16 7.43
N ASP A 15 2.80 12.42 7.49
CA ASP A 15 2.22 13.41 8.44
C ASP A 15 0.96 14.07 7.89
N THR A 16 0.88 14.19 6.57
CA THR A 16 -0.28 14.75 5.87
C THR A 16 -0.57 13.95 4.61
N GLY A 17 -1.77 14.11 4.06
CA GLY A 17 -2.29 13.34 2.92
C GLY A 17 -1.54 13.50 1.60
N TYR A 18 -0.44 14.27 1.56
CA TYR A 18 0.38 14.49 0.36
C TYR A 18 1.91 14.32 0.62
N TYR A 19 2.28 13.68 1.75
CA TYR A 19 3.68 13.51 2.20
C TYR A 19 4.22 12.10 1.97
N CYS A 20 3.59 11.28 1.14
CA CYS A 20 4.05 9.91 0.92
C CYS A 20 5.52 9.84 0.45
N GLY A 21 5.94 10.77 -0.41
CA GLY A 21 7.32 10.88 -0.89
C GLY A 21 8.31 11.31 0.21
N ALA A 22 7.90 12.21 1.11
CA ALA A 22 8.73 12.64 2.24
C ALA A 22 8.88 11.54 3.29
N ALA A 23 7.78 10.86 3.62
CA ALA A 23 7.79 9.70 4.51
C ALA A 23 8.65 8.56 3.96
N ALA A 24 8.52 8.27 2.67
CA ALA A 24 9.36 7.26 2.00
C ALA A 24 10.84 7.66 2.00
N ALA A 25 11.16 8.93 1.72
CA ALA A 25 12.53 9.44 1.82
C ALA A 25 13.09 9.27 3.24
N MET A 26 12.30 9.61 4.26
CA MET A 26 12.69 9.48 5.67
C MET A 26 13.01 8.04 6.05
N MET A 27 12.21 7.06 5.59
CA MET A 27 12.46 5.63 5.83
C MET A 27 13.78 5.16 5.20
N VAL A 28 14.03 5.50 3.94
CA VAL A 28 15.25 5.07 3.22
C VAL A 28 16.50 5.81 3.72
N LEU A 29 16.40 7.12 4.00
CA LEU A 29 17.51 7.88 4.60
C LEU A 29 17.90 7.32 5.97
N ALA A 30 16.93 6.88 6.77
CA ALA A 30 17.19 6.23 8.04
C ALA A 30 17.89 4.88 7.89
N GLU A 31 17.43 4.07 6.95
CA GLU A 31 18.04 2.78 6.60
C GLU A 31 19.53 2.94 6.24
N ILE A 32 19.88 3.98 5.47
CA ILE A 32 21.27 4.23 5.07
C ILE A 32 22.10 5.00 6.12
N GLY A 33 21.55 5.22 7.32
CA GLY A 33 22.29 5.70 8.49
C GLY A 33 22.06 7.17 8.89
N LEU A 34 21.10 7.88 8.29
CA LEU A 34 20.71 9.21 8.77
C LEU A 34 19.79 9.07 10.00
N PRO A 35 20.10 9.63 11.18
CA PRO A 35 19.24 9.47 12.35
C PRO A 35 17.83 10.04 12.12
N HIS A 36 16.79 9.29 12.50
CA HIS A 36 15.40 9.78 12.39
C HIS A 36 15.20 11.12 13.11
N ALA A 37 15.81 11.29 14.28
CA ALA A 37 15.71 12.52 15.07
C ALA A 37 16.31 13.76 14.38
N SER A 38 17.10 13.59 13.31
CA SER A 38 17.62 14.71 12.50
C SER A 38 16.80 14.99 11.24
N MET A 39 15.68 14.30 11.04
CA MET A 39 14.82 14.46 9.87
C MET A 39 13.44 15.00 10.27
N ASN A 40 12.86 15.81 9.38
CA ASN A 40 11.49 16.33 9.47
C ASN A 40 10.82 16.17 8.10
N GLN A 41 9.61 15.62 8.03
CA GLN A 41 8.89 15.46 6.76
C GLN A 41 8.55 16.80 6.09
N ASP A 42 8.32 17.89 6.83
CA ASP A 42 8.11 19.22 6.24
C ASP A 42 9.32 19.68 5.41
N ASP A 43 10.52 19.45 5.95
CA ASP A 43 11.78 19.80 5.31
C ASP A 43 12.09 18.86 4.13
N LEU A 44 11.89 17.55 4.30
CA LEU A 44 12.03 16.59 3.21
C LEU A 44 11.02 16.85 2.08
N TYR A 45 9.78 17.19 2.42
CA TYR A 45 8.76 17.59 1.45
C TYR A 45 9.16 18.88 0.74
N THR A 46 9.63 19.89 1.47
CA THR A 46 10.09 21.16 0.87
C THR A 46 11.23 20.91 -0.10
N SER A 47 12.19 20.06 0.26
CA SER A 47 13.28 19.62 -0.61
C SER A 47 12.75 18.90 -1.85
N ASN A 48 11.85 17.91 -1.70
CA ASN A 48 11.24 17.20 -2.81
C ASN A 48 10.54 18.18 -3.76
N HIS A 49 9.61 18.97 -3.22
CA HIS A 49 8.69 19.79 -3.98
C HIS A 49 9.40 20.93 -4.73
N SER A 50 10.40 21.56 -4.11
CA SER A 50 11.19 22.63 -4.74
C SER A 50 12.09 22.14 -5.87
N HIS A 51 12.31 20.84 -5.98
CA HIS A 51 13.10 20.20 -7.03
C HIS A 51 12.26 19.31 -7.96
N ASN A 52 10.93 19.42 -7.90
CA ASN A 52 10.06 18.79 -8.89
C ASN A 52 10.34 19.38 -10.28
N VAL A 53 10.45 18.50 -11.26
CA VAL A 53 10.47 18.82 -12.69
C VAL A 53 9.04 19.04 -13.21
N LYS A 54 8.03 18.38 -12.65
CA LYS A 54 6.62 18.54 -13.04
C LYS A 54 5.87 19.42 -12.04
N ALA A 55 5.34 20.53 -12.55
CA ALA A 55 4.45 21.39 -11.78
C ALA A 55 3.17 20.65 -11.35
N GLY A 56 2.66 20.97 -10.15
CA GLY A 56 1.42 20.41 -9.61
C GLY A 56 1.55 19.05 -8.91
N TRP A 57 2.72 18.42 -8.95
CA TRP A 57 3.01 17.22 -8.16
C TRP A 57 3.37 17.59 -6.73
N ALA A 58 2.95 16.77 -5.74
CA ALA A 58 3.43 16.97 -4.37
C ALA A 58 4.90 16.55 -4.29
N THR A 59 5.20 15.31 -4.68
CA THR A 59 6.57 14.82 -4.90
C THR A 59 6.66 14.06 -6.22
N ASP A 60 7.48 14.55 -7.15
CA ASP A 60 7.80 13.83 -8.37
C ASP A 60 9.09 13.00 -8.23
N PRO A 61 9.36 12.08 -9.19
CA PRO A 61 10.51 11.18 -9.08
C PRO A 61 11.87 11.89 -8.98
N TYR A 62 12.02 13.05 -9.63
CA TYR A 62 13.28 13.79 -9.67
C TYR A 62 13.48 14.64 -8.42
N GLY A 63 12.41 15.24 -7.88
CA GLY A 63 12.42 15.90 -6.58
C GLY A 63 12.78 14.92 -5.47
N LEU A 64 12.17 13.73 -5.48
CA LEU A 64 12.50 12.65 -4.54
C LEU A 64 13.96 12.20 -4.65
N ARG A 65 14.43 11.96 -5.87
CA ARG A 65 15.84 11.63 -6.12
C ARG A 65 16.77 12.71 -5.59
N PHE A 66 16.47 13.98 -5.87
CA PHE A 66 17.30 15.10 -5.42
C PHE A 66 17.46 15.07 -3.91
N THR A 67 16.36 14.98 -3.16
CA THR A 67 16.38 14.94 -1.70
C THR A 67 17.17 13.75 -1.17
N LEU A 68 17.00 12.55 -1.73
CA LEU A 68 17.80 11.40 -1.28
C LEU A 68 19.30 11.61 -1.51
N VAL A 69 19.69 12.18 -2.65
CA VAL A 69 21.11 12.43 -2.96
C VAL A 69 21.70 13.53 -2.09
N ASP A 70 20.95 14.60 -1.84
CA ASP A 70 21.35 15.75 -1.03
C ASP A 70 21.48 15.38 0.46
N ARG A 71 20.55 14.57 0.97
CA ARG A 71 20.45 14.26 2.41
C ARG A 71 21.16 12.98 2.83
N LYS A 72 21.66 12.16 1.91
CA LYS A 72 22.36 10.91 2.29
C LYS A 72 23.54 11.20 3.23
N PRO A 73 23.79 10.36 4.24
CA PRO A 73 24.95 10.53 5.10
C PRO A 73 26.23 10.31 4.30
N ALA A 74 27.31 11.00 4.66
CA ALA A 74 28.60 10.90 3.96
C ALA A 74 29.18 9.47 3.91
N ALA A 75 28.83 8.64 4.91
CA ALA A 75 29.21 7.23 4.95
C ALA A 75 28.53 6.38 3.87
N PHE A 76 27.37 6.81 3.35
CA PHE A 76 26.71 6.16 2.24
C PHE A 76 27.31 6.66 0.93
N THR A 77 28.23 5.88 0.35
CA THR A 77 28.99 6.26 -0.84
C THR A 77 28.22 6.07 -2.15
N ASN A 78 27.11 5.34 -2.14
CA ASN A 78 26.27 5.16 -3.32
C ASN A 78 25.43 6.41 -3.62
N THR A 79 24.63 6.36 -4.68
CA THR A 79 23.72 7.42 -5.11
C THR A 79 22.36 6.86 -5.50
N PHE A 80 21.41 7.76 -5.80
CA PHE A 80 20.07 7.41 -6.24
C PHE A 80 19.79 7.94 -7.65
N VAL A 81 19.06 7.16 -8.43
CA VAL A 81 18.60 7.49 -9.78
C VAL A 81 17.09 7.26 -9.88
N VAL A 82 16.47 7.94 -10.86
CA VAL A 82 15.12 7.62 -11.28
C VAL A 82 15.21 6.53 -12.33
N TYR A 83 14.67 5.34 -12.04
CA TYR A 83 14.51 4.25 -12.99
C TYR A 83 13.04 4.17 -13.42
N LYS A 84 12.78 4.14 -14.73
CA LYS A 84 11.43 4.28 -15.30
C LYS A 84 11.21 3.47 -16.59
N PRO A 85 11.39 2.15 -16.56
CA PRO A 85 11.17 1.28 -17.71
C PRO A 85 9.71 1.29 -18.15
N GLU A 86 9.48 0.83 -19.38
CA GLU A 86 8.15 0.79 -20.00
C GLU A 86 7.37 -0.49 -19.69
N THR A 87 8.00 -1.45 -18.99
CA THR A 87 7.36 -2.70 -18.58
C THR A 87 7.44 -2.92 -17.08
N GLU A 88 6.38 -3.53 -16.52
CA GLU A 88 6.31 -3.89 -15.11
C GLU A 88 7.46 -4.85 -14.73
N ALA A 89 7.73 -5.84 -15.58
CA ALA A 89 8.75 -6.85 -15.30
C ALA A 89 10.16 -6.24 -15.21
N GLU A 90 10.49 -5.26 -16.06
CA GLU A 90 11.77 -4.53 -15.95
C GLU A 90 11.83 -3.67 -14.69
N GLY A 91 10.72 -3.01 -14.32
CA GLY A 91 10.62 -2.23 -13.09
C GLY A 91 10.83 -3.11 -11.86
N THR A 92 10.13 -4.25 -11.79
CA THR A 92 10.28 -5.21 -10.69
C THR A 92 11.66 -5.83 -10.68
N ARG A 93 12.25 -6.16 -11.84
CA ARG A 93 13.66 -6.60 -11.92
C ARG A 93 14.59 -5.60 -11.25
N LYS A 94 14.41 -4.30 -11.46
CA LYS A 94 15.24 -3.28 -10.80
C LYS A 94 15.06 -3.29 -9.30
N ILE A 95 13.82 -3.41 -8.82
CA ILE A 95 13.51 -3.52 -7.38
C ILE A 95 14.24 -4.73 -6.77
N VAL A 96 14.11 -5.91 -7.39
CA VAL A 96 14.77 -7.14 -6.94
C VAL A 96 16.30 -7.00 -6.96
N TYR A 97 16.86 -6.45 -8.04
CA TYR A 97 18.29 -6.22 -8.15
C TYR A 97 18.81 -5.27 -7.09
N THR A 98 18.09 -4.18 -6.81
CA THR A 98 18.45 -3.23 -5.77
C THR A 98 18.49 -3.89 -4.39
N LEU A 99 17.45 -4.65 -4.04
CA LEU A 99 17.40 -5.37 -2.77
C LEU A 99 18.52 -6.40 -2.65
N TRP A 100 18.75 -7.22 -3.68
CA TRP A 100 19.78 -8.26 -3.67
C TRP A 100 21.21 -7.70 -3.67
N HIS A 101 21.51 -6.73 -4.54
CA HIS A 101 22.87 -6.25 -4.78
C HIS A 101 23.30 -5.17 -3.78
N TYR A 102 22.42 -4.18 -3.54
CA TYR A 102 22.74 -3.02 -2.73
C TYR A 102 22.23 -3.12 -1.30
N GLN A 103 21.27 -4.01 -1.04
CA GLN A 103 20.70 -4.19 0.30
C GLN A 103 20.06 -2.90 0.84
N VAL A 104 19.51 -2.08 -0.06
CA VAL A 104 18.80 -0.82 0.23
C VAL A 104 17.38 -0.92 -0.32
N SER A 105 16.42 -0.30 0.35
CA SER A 105 15.02 -0.32 -0.07
C SER A 105 14.76 0.70 -1.18
N PRO A 106 14.27 0.30 -2.37
CA PRO A 106 13.81 1.25 -3.37
C PRO A 106 12.49 1.92 -2.98
N ILE A 107 12.34 3.19 -3.36
CA ILE A 107 11.07 3.91 -3.26
C ILE A 107 10.33 3.80 -4.59
N VAL A 108 9.09 3.33 -4.56
CA VAL A 108 8.32 2.95 -5.76
C VAL A 108 7.04 3.76 -5.84
N LEU A 109 6.74 4.22 -7.05
CA LEU A 109 5.53 4.97 -7.36
C LEU A 109 4.43 4.00 -7.82
N VAL A 110 3.34 3.94 -7.06
CA VAL A 110 2.25 2.97 -7.24
C VAL A 110 0.92 3.64 -7.57
N TYR A 111 -0.08 2.82 -7.89
CA TYR A 111 -1.47 3.22 -8.15
C TYR A 111 -1.60 4.27 -9.25
N HIS A 112 -1.03 4.02 -10.43
CA HIS A 112 -1.01 4.99 -11.53
C HIS A 112 -0.39 6.34 -11.15
N CYS A 113 0.72 6.27 -10.41
CA CYS A 113 1.49 7.42 -9.94
C CYS A 113 0.79 8.32 -8.94
N MET A 114 -0.07 7.74 -8.12
CA MET A 114 -0.73 8.50 -7.08
C MET A 114 0.05 8.53 -5.77
N HIS A 115 0.84 7.49 -5.45
CA HIS A 115 1.36 7.30 -4.08
C HIS A 115 2.76 6.68 -4.08
N TRP A 116 3.61 7.11 -3.15
CA TRP A 116 4.95 6.56 -2.94
C TRP A 116 4.95 5.54 -1.79
N ILE A 117 5.58 4.39 -2.02
CA ILE A 117 5.80 3.35 -0.99
C ILE A 117 7.27 2.91 -1.00
N VAL A 118 7.69 2.23 0.07
CA VAL A 118 9.03 1.63 0.15
C VAL A 118 8.91 0.12 0.00
N VAL A 119 9.66 -0.47 -0.93
CA VAL A 119 9.78 -1.93 -1.02
C VAL A 119 11.00 -2.34 -0.22
N ARG A 120 10.81 -3.01 0.92
CA ARG A 120 11.89 -3.37 1.85
C ARG A 120 12.36 -4.80 1.72
N GLY A 121 11.65 -5.61 0.96
CA GLY A 121 12.02 -7.02 0.80
C GLY A 121 11.32 -7.69 -0.38
N VAL A 122 11.83 -8.87 -0.71
CA VAL A 122 11.38 -9.71 -1.82
C VAL A 122 11.44 -11.18 -1.42
N GLN A 123 10.54 -11.98 -1.98
CA GLN A 123 10.55 -13.43 -1.89
C GLN A 123 10.54 -14.05 -3.30
N THR A 124 11.47 -14.97 -3.54
CA THR A 124 11.64 -15.70 -4.80
C THR A 124 11.78 -17.21 -4.56
N ASP A 125 11.73 -17.99 -5.64
CA ASP A 125 12.01 -19.44 -5.61
C ASP A 125 13.51 -19.78 -5.49
N VAL A 126 14.38 -18.92 -6.02
CA VAL A 126 15.84 -19.03 -5.93
C VAL A 126 16.47 -17.65 -5.74
N GLU A 127 17.69 -17.58 -5.22
CA GLU A 127 18.43 -16.32 -5.14
C GLU A 127 18.59 -15.71 -6.55
N PRO A 128 18.21 -14.43 -6.77
CA PRO A 128 18.18 -13.81 -8.10
C PRO A 128 19.57 -13.34 -8.54
N THR A 129 20.51 -14.26 -8.74
CA THR A 129 21.88 -13.96 -9.21
C THR A 129 21.97 -13.87 -10.74
N PRO A 130 22.99 -13.21 -11.31
CA PRO A 130 23.21 -13.17 -12.76
C PRO A 130 23.19 -14.56 -13.42
N GLY A 131 22.40 -14.71 -14.49
CA GLY A 131 22.24 -15.98 -15.22
C GLY A 131 21.32 -17.01 -14.56
N ALA A 132 20.79 -16.75 -13.36
CA ALA A 132 19.78 -17.58 -12.72
C ALA A 132 18.38 -17.05 -13.05
N ALA A 133 17.54 -17.89 -13.64
CA ALA A 133 16.12 -17.58 -13.77
C ALA A 133 15.42 -17.72 -12.41
N TYR A 134 14.58 -16.75 -12.06
CA TYR A 134 13.84 -16.73 -10.80
C TYR A 134 12.38 -16.33 -11.01
N THR A 135 11.56 -16.71 -10.05
CA THR A 135 10.14 -16.41 -9.95
C THR A 135 9.93 -15.56 -8.71
N VAL A 136 9.28 -14.40 -8.83
CA VAL A 136 8.89 -13.59 -7.67
C VAL A 136 7.56 -14.13 -7.15
N THR A 137 7.51 -14.45 -5.86
CA THR A 137 6.27 -14.89 -5.20
C THR A 137 5.59 -13.74 -4.47
N GLY A 138 6.37 -12.81 -3.92
CA GLY A 138 5.83 -11.62 -3.26
C GLY A 138 6.90 -10.62 -2.85
N LEU A 139 6.44 -9.46 -2.40
CA LEU A 139 7.24 -8.30 -2.02
C LEU A 139 6.81 -7.83 -0.63
N TRP A 140 7.75 -7.34 0.16
CA TRP A 140 7.50 -6.72 1.46
C TRP A 140 7.51 -5.21 1.30
N VAL A 141 6.42 -4.54 1.68
CA VAL A 141 6.26 -3.10 1.49
C VAL A 141 5.95 -2.38 2.80
N ASN A 142 6.53 -1.20 2.95
CA ASN A 142 6.09 -0.20 3.91
C ASN A 142 5.25 0.82 3.15
N ASN A 143 3.96 0.89 3.48
CA ASN A 143 3.01 1.80 2.86
C ASN A 143 2.69 2.95 3.85
N PRO A 144 3.20 4.18 3.62
CA PRO A 144 3.09 5.28 4.56
C PRO A 144 1.69 5.93 4.57
N VAL A 145 0.61 5.16 4.32
CA VAL A 145 -0.77 5.66 4.20
C VAL A 145 -1.12 6.68 5.27
N PHE A 146 -1.92 7.67 4.89
CA PHE A 146 -2.40 8.70 5.78
C PHE A 146 -3.52 8.26 6.73
N ARG A 147 -3.39 8.63 8.00
CA ARG A 147 -4.48 9.03 8.89
C ARG A 147 -4.15 10.40 9.49
N ASP A 148 -5.16 11.24 9.76
CA ASP A 148 -4.98 12.53 10.44
C ASP A 148 -4.21 12.28 11.76
N ASN A 149 -2.93 12.64 11.76
CA ASN A 149 -2.05 12.54 12.90
C ASN A 149 -1.64 13.96 13.30
N ASP A 150 -1.37 14.16 14.59
CA ASP A 150 -0.69 15.39 15.02
C ASP A 150 0.69 15.46 14.33
N PRO A 151 1.13 16.65 13.87
CA PRO A 151 2.45 16.81 13.25
C PRO A 151 3.55 16.27 14.17
N HIS A 152 4.50 15.50 13.62
CA HIS A 152 5.60 14.98 14.42
C HIS A 152 6.47 16.11 14.98
N THR A 153 6.97 15.91 16.20
CA THR A 153 7.97 16.79 16.82
C THR A 153 9.32 16.08 16.86
N ALA A 154 10.42 16.83 16.95
CA ALA A 154 11.78 16.26 17.03
C ALA A 154 12.00 15.30 18.23
N THR A 155 11.07 15.28 19.20
CA THR A 155 11.07 14.39 20.36
C THR A 155 10.19 13.15 20.18
N ASP A 156 9.46 13.04 19.07
CA ASP A 156 8.63 11.88 18.80
C ASP A 156 9.53 10.64 18.60
N VAL A 157 9.14 9.54 19.24
CA VAL A 157 9.82 8.26 19.09
C VAL A 157 9.34 7.65 17.77
N CYS A 158 9.73 8.30 16.68
CA CYS A 158 9.83 7.78 15.32
C CYS A 158 8.68 6.87 14.92
N GLY A 159 7.47 7.40 14.67
CA GLY A 159 6.44 6.76 13.85
C GLY A 159 6.25 5.24 14.00
N THR A 160 6.47 4.67 15.19
CA THR A 160 6.38 3.22 15.43
C THR A 160 4.99 2.84 15.01
N GLY A 161 4.90 2.00 13.96
CA GLY A 161 3.72 1.81 13.12
C GLY A 161 2.44 1.62 13.90
N GLY A 162 1.87 2.72 14.40
CA GLY A 162 0.57 2.73 15.03
C GLY A 162 -0.46 2.43 13.97
N VAL A 163 -1.73 2.45 14.38
CA VAL A 163 -2.90 2.18 13.54
C VAL A 163 -3.01 3.01 12.23
N ASN A 164 -2.03 3.85 11.91
CA ASN A 164 -2.04 4.91 10.93
C ASN A 164 -1.26 4.59 9.64
N GLY A 165 -0.88 3.35 9.37
CA GLY A 165 -0.48 2.90 8.03
C GLY A 165 -0.14 1.41 8.00
N VAL A 166 0.62 0.95 7.00
CA VAL A 166 0.88 -0.50 6.84
C VAL A 166 2.38 -0.77 6.79
N GLN A 167 2.91 -1.28 7.90
CA GLN A 167 4.30 -1.74 8.02
C GLN A 167 4.42 -3.18 7.54
N ALA A 168 5.51 -3.48 6.81
CA ALA A 168 5.90 -4.86 6.47
C ALA A 168 4.78 -5.69 5.86
N GLN A 169 3.99 -5.09 4.96
CA GLN A 169 2.95 -5.80 4.25
C GLN A 169 3.58 -6.74 3.23
N TRP A 170 3.29 -8.02 3.32
CA TRP A 170 3.58 -8.94 2.23
C TRP A 170 2.49 -8.79 1.16
N VAL A 171 2.90 -8.57 -0.09
CA VAL A 171 2.03 -8.48 -1.26
C VAL A 171 2.45 -9.54 -2.26
N SER A 172 1.51 -10.37 -2.70
CA SER A 172 1.75 -11.36 -3.75
C SER A 172 2.22 -10.69 -5.03
N TYR A 173 3.04 -11.37 -5.84
CA TYR A 173 3.50 -10.77 -7.09
C TYR A 173 2.33 -10.48 -8.06
N ALA A 174 1.30 -11.31 -8.06
CA ALA A 174 0.07 -11.05 -8.83
C ALA A 174 -0.61 -9.74 -8.42
N ASP A 175 -0.82 -9.51 -7.12
CA ASP A 175 -1.45 -8.27 -6.64
C ASP A 175 -0.52 -7.06 -6.77
N TRP A 176 0.80 -7.27 -6.71
CA TRP A 176 1.78 -6.22 -7.03
C TRP A 176 1.58 -5.71 -8.46
N GLN A 177 1.56 -6.61 -9.44
CA GLN A 177 1.36 -6.27 -10.86
C GLN A 177 -0.02 -5.67 -11.11
N ALA A 178 -1.04 -6.30 -10.55
CA ALA A 178 -2.42 -5.93 -10.82
C ALA A 178 -2.77 -4.63 -10.11
N THR A 179 -2.43 -4.46 -8.84
CA THR A 179 -2.97 -3.40 -7.98
C THR A 179 -1.98 -2.29 -7.68
N TYR A 180 -0.73 -2.62 -7.36
CA TYR A 180 0.23 -1.62 -6.86
C TYR A 180 1.02 -0.98 -8.01
N PHE A 181 1.82 -1.75 -8.72
CA PHE A 181 2.78 -1.25 -9.68
C PHE A 181 2.18 -1.19 -11.08
N THR A 182 1.12 -0.38 -11.22
CA THR A 182 0.30 -0.32 -12.43
C THR A 182 0.78 0.68 -13.49
N GLY A 183 1.89 1.37 -13.20
CA GLY A 183 2.56 2.33 -14.08
C GLY A 183 1.75 3.59 -14.41
N CYS A 184 2.42 4.62 -14.91
CA CYS A 184 1.78 5.83 -15.47
C CYS A 184 2.64 6.49 -16.55
N ASN A 185 2.08 7.44 -17.29
CA ASN A 185 2.79 8.18 -18.34
C ASN A 185 3.42 9.49 -17.81
N TYR A 186 4.29 9.41 -16.79
CA TYR A 186 4.90 10.58 -16.14
C TYR A 186 5.51 11.60 -17.13
N ASP A 187 6.36 11.14 -18.03
CA ASP A 187 6.97 11.95 -19.08
C ASP A 187 7.16 11.22 -20.41
N SER A 188 6.41 10.13 -20.61
CA SER A 188 6.41 9.42 -21.89
C SER A 188 5.81 10.28 -23.01
N ALA A 189 6.63 10.59 -24.02
CA ALA A 189 6.19 11.30 -25.23
C ALA A 189 5.18 10.50 -26.07
N THR A 190 5.20 9.16 -25.95
CA THR A 190 4.30 8.25 -26.67
C THR A 190 3.04 7.92 -25.87
N GLY A 191 2.97 8.38 -24.61
CA GLY A 191 1.91 8.00 -23.67
C GLY A 191 2.06 6.59 -23.09
N ALA A 192 3.19 5.90 -23.32
CA ALA A 192 3.48 4.61 -22.73
C ALA A 192 3.52 4.68 -21.19
N SER A 193 3.04 3.62 -20.53
CA SER A 193 3.18 3.48 -19.08
C SER A 193 4.65 3.30 -18.69
N GLN A 194 5.04 3.97 -17.61
CA GLN A 194 6.35 3.91 -16.99
C GLN A 194 6.21 3.38 -15.57
N PHE A 195 7.09 2.47 -15.19
CA PHE A 195 7.08 1.78 -13.89
C PHE A 195 8.20 2.34 -13.02
N ILE A 196 7.88 3.35 -12.22
CA ILE A 196 8.87 4.30 -11.71
C ILE A 196 9.35 3.92 -10.31
N SER A 197 10.68 3.93 -10.12
CA SER A 197 11.34 3.74 -8.84
C SER A 197 12.50 4.74 -8.67
N VAL A 198 12.74 5.19 -7.43
CA VAL A 198 13.95 5.89 -7.04
C VAL A 198 14.83 4.91 -6.24
N CYS A 199 15.99 4.59 -6.79
CA CYS A 199 16.80 3.44 -6.36
C CYS A 199 18.27 3.60 -6.78
N ASP A 200 19.12 2.62 -6.46
CA ASP A 200 20.55 2.60 -6.79
C ASP A 200 20.86 2.67 -8.30
N PRO A 201 22.08 3.06 -8.71
CA PRO A 201 22.34 3.52 -10.08
C PRO A 201 22.49 2.41 -11.13
N ASP A 202 23.01 1.23 -10.79
CA ASP A 202 23.45 0.29 -11.82
C ASP A 202 22.29 -0.42 -12.51
N GLU A 203 22.43 -0.62 -13.83
CA GLU A 203 21.48 -1.41 -14.60
C GLU A 203 21.42 -2.86 -14.07
N PRO A 204 20.22 -3.45 -13.93
CA PRO A 204 20.07 -4.81 -13.42
C PRO A 204 20.79 -5.84 -14.30
N ARG A 205 21.62 -6.68 -13.67
CA ARG A 205 22.34 -7.79 -14.33
C ARG A 205 21.77 -9.16 -13.97
N ILE A 206 20.46 -9.22 -13.77
CA ILE A 206 19.72 -10.43 -13.41
C ILE A 206 18.62 -10.65 -14.45
N GLU A 207 18.04 -11.85 -14.48
CA GLU A 207 16.96 -12.17 -15.40
C GLU A 207 15.70 -11.33 -15.11
N LEU A 208 14.78 -11.29 -16.07
CA LEU A 208 13.44 -10.75 -15.80
C LEU A 208 12.69 -11.68 -14.84
N PRO A 209 11.91 -11.13 -13.89
CA PRO A 209 11.12 -11.92 -12.97
C PRO A 209 10.10 -12.75 -13.75
N ARG A 210 10.01 -14.04 -13.42
CA ARG A 210 8.90 -14.87 -13.87
C ARG A 210 7.73 -14.73 -12.91
N ARG A 211 6.52 -14.88 -13.44
CA ARG A 211 5.33 -15.12 -12.63
C ARG A 211 5.21 -16.62 -12.38
N ARG A 212 4.77 -16.97 -11.17
CA ARG A 212 4.37 -18.34 -10.86
C ARG A 212 3.14 -18.68 -11.71
N ASN A 213 3.10 -19.85 -12.33
CA ASN A 213 1.84 -20.35 -12.87
C ASN A 213 0.90 -20.58 -11.68
N GLU A 214 -0.17 -19.79 -11.61
CA GLU A 214 -1.12 -19.84 -10.51
C GLU A 214 -2.19 -20.89 -10.80
N ASP A 215 -2.15 -21.97 -10.02
CA ASP A 215 -3.33 -22.81 -9.84
C ASP A 215 -4.25 -22.10 -8.85
N HIS A 216 -5.22 -21.37 -9.41
CA HIS A 216 -6.25 -20.68 -8.64
C HIS A 216 -7.07 -21.69 -7.83
N PRO A 217 -7.23 -21.50 -6.51
CA PRO A 217 -8.08 -22.37 -5.69
C PRO A 217 -9.53 -22.44 -6.14
N LEU A 218 -10.03 -21.40 -6.80
CA LEU A 218 -11.40 -21.26 -7.28
C LEU A 218 -11.43 -20.96 -8.79
N ASP A 219 -12.59 -21.14 -9.42
CA ASP A 219 -12.78 -21.01 -10.87
C ASP A 219 -13.23 -19.62 -11.35
N GLY A 220 -13.47 -18.69 -10.42
CA GLY A 220 -13.90 -17.33 -10.70
C GLY A 220 -15.39 -17.14 -11.04
N ARG A 221 -16.23 -18.17 -10.96
CA ARG A 221 -17.66 -18.07 -11.35
C ARG A 221 -18.55 -17.50 -10.25
N GLU A 222 -18.22 -17.78 -8.99
CA GLU A 222 -18.99 -17.37 -7.82
C GLU A 222 -18.06 -16.73 -6.79
N ILE A 223 -18.62 -15.78 -6.03
CA ILE A 223 -17.92 -15.21 -4.88
C ILE A 223 -17.85 -16.29 -3.79
N ALA A 224 -16.63 -16.57 -3.32
CA ALA A 224 -16.35 -17.49 -2.23
C ALA A 224 -17.24 -17.18 -1.01
N SER A 225 -17.67 -18.22 -0.29
CA SER A 225 -18.32 -18.00 1.00
C SER A 225 -17.32 -17.41 2.01
N ARG A 226 -17.83 -16.82 3.09
CA ARG A 226 -16.98 -16.28 4.17
C ARG A 226 -16.09 -17.36 4.77
N ASP A 227 -16.63 -18.54 5.04
CA ASP A 227 -15.86 -19.64 5.65
C ASP A 227 -14.73 -20.11 4.72
N VAL A 228 -15.01 -20.21 3.42
CA VAL A 228 -13.99 -20.53 2.40
C VAL A 228 -12.91 -19.45 2.37
N ALA A 229 -13.26 -18.16 2.49
CA ALA A 229 -12.25 -17.09 2.54
C ALA A 229 -11.25 -17.24 3.71
N VAL A 230 -11.70 -17.73 4.87
CA VAL A 230 -10.82 -18.01 6.01
C VAL A 230 -9.84 -19.15 5.67
N GLU A 231 -10.35 -20.23 5.08
CA GLU A 231 -9.53 -21.37 4.65
C GLU A 231 -8.49 -20.96 3.60
N LEU A 232 -8.87 -20.10 2.65
CA LEU A 232 -8.01 -19.60 1.59
C LEU A 232 -6.86 -18.74 2.13
N VAL A 233 -7.09 -17.94 3.18
CA VAL A 233 -6.01 -17.19 3.85
C VAL A 233 -4.98 -18.16 4.43
N HIS A 234 -5.43 -19.17 5.18
CA HIS A 234 -4.52 -20.18 5.75
C HIS A 234 -3.75 -20.94 4.66
N ALA A 235 -4.44 -21.41 3.63
CA ALA A 235 -3.83 -22.12 2.50
C ALA A 235 -2.83 -21.23 1.75
N GLY A 236 -3.13 -19.94 1.59
CA GLY A 236 -2.25 -18.96 0.95
C GLY A 236 -0.99 -18.67 1.77
N ILE A 237 -1.11 -18.55 3.09
CA ILE A 237 0.03 -18.38 4.01
C ILE A 237 0.97 -19.57 3.92
N GLU A 238 0.43 -20.79 3.88
CA GLU A 238 1.22 -22.02 3.68
C GLU A 238 1.88 -22.08 2.30
N ARG A 239 1.09 -21.86 1.23
CA ARG A 239 1.52 -21.95 -0.17
C ARG A 239 2.66 -20.98 -0.51
N ASN A 240 2.71 -19.85 0.19
CA ASN A 240 3.73 -18.82 0.03
C ASN A 240 4.81 -18.89 1.11
N ASP A 241 4.87 -19.96 1.92
CA ASP A 241 5.90 -20.19 2.94
C ASP A 241 6.01 -19.06 3.99
N LEU A 242 4.92 -18.32 4.19
CA LEU A 242 4.87 -17.13 5.04
C LEU A 242 4.92 -17.47 6.54
N ARG A 243 4.78 -18.74 6.90
CA ARG A 243 4.91 -19.23 8.30
C ARG A 243 6.35 -19.14 8.82
N LYS A 244 7.31 -19.07 7.91
CA LYS A 244 8.74 -18.89 8.22
C LYS A 244 9.13 -17.41 8.30
N ALA A 245 8.28 -16.50 7.84
CA ALA A 245 8.54 -15.07 7.91
C ALA A 245 8.37 -14.56 9.34
N GLU A 246 9.46 -14.16 9.99
CA GLU A 246 9.44 -13.67 11.37
C GLU A 246 8.49 -12.48 11.56
N LEU A 247 8.39 -11.61 10.55
CA LEU A 247 7.51 -10.44 10.51
C LEU A 247 6.02 -10.79 10.65
N LEU A 248 5.63 -12.03 10.32
CA LEU A 248 4.25 -12.51 10.43
C LEU A 248 4.01 -13.39 11.65
N GLY A 249 4.99 -13.52 12.56
CA GLY A 249 4.91 -14.35 13.76
C GLY A 249 3.57 -14.23 14.51
N PRO A 250 3.08 -13.01 14.82
CA PRO A 250 1.80 -12.84 15.50
C PRO A 250 0.58 -13.35 14.71
N VAL A 251 0.58 -13.17 13.38
CA VAL A 251 -0.56 -13.54 12.52
C VAL A 251 -0.53 -15.02 12.12
N ARG A 252 0.65 -15.65 12.12
CA ARG A 252 0.82 -17.08 11.79
C ARG A 252 -0.03 -18.01 12.64
N ASP A 253 -0.13 -17.69 13.93
CA ASP A 253 -0.80 -18.52 14.93
C ASP A 253 -2.14 -17.90 15.38
N ALA A 254 -2.56 -16.81 14.73
CA ALA A 254 -3.81 -16.12 14.98
C ALA A 254 -5.02 -16.90 14.45
N ARG A 255 -6.18 -16.69 15.07
CA ARG A 255 -7.45 -17.16 14.52
C ARG A 255 -7.92 -16.16 13.46
N PHE A 256 -8.00 -16.58 12.21
CA PHE A 256 -8.63 -15.76 11.18
C PHE A 256 -10.16 -15.82 11.30
N ASP A 257 -10.82 -14.66 11.29
CA ASP A 257 -12.25 -14.54 11.53
C ASP A 257 -12.84 -13.30 10.84
N THR A 258 -14.17 -13.19 10.87
CA THR A 258 -14.98 -12.05 10.37
C THR A 258 -14.58 -11.56 8.97
N PRO A 259 -14.68 -12.41 7.92
CA PRO A 259 -14.41 -11.97 6.56
C PRO A 259 -15.36 -10.86 6.12
N VAL A 260 -14.79 -9.76 5.63
CA VAL A 260 -15.53 -8.63 5.09
C VAL A 260 -15.29 -8.54 3.59
N LEU A 261 -16.37 -8.64 2.82
CA LEU A 261 -16.32 -8.55 1.37
C LEU A 261 -16.15 -7.10 0.93
N VAL A 262 -15.17 -6.87 0.05
CA VAL A 262 -14.86 -5.58 -0.54
C VAL A 262 -14.96 -5.69 -2.06
N LYS A 263 -15.69 -4.76 -2.68
CA LYS A 263 -15.76 -4.60 -4.13
C LYS A 263 -14.76 -3.57 -4.63
N ARG A 264 -13.99 -3.89 -5.67
CA ARG A 264 -13.18 -2.91 -6.40
C ARG A 264 -14.06 -2.00 -7.24
N LEU A 265 -13.85 -0.68 -7.15
CA LEU A 265 -14.59 0.32 -7.93
C LEU A 265 -13.88 0.71 -9.22
N ASP A 266 -12.58 0.48 -9.32
CA ASP A 266 -11.76 0.79 -10.49
C ASP A 266 -11.67 -0.38 -11.49
N ARG A 267 -12.23 -1.54 -11.16
CA ARG A 267 -12.26 -2.72 -12.03
C ARG A 267 -13.64 -3.35 -12.05
N PRO A 268 -14.09 -3.84 -13.21
CA PRO A 268 -15.30 -4.62 -13.28
C PRO A 268 -15.09 -5.96 -12.55
N ASP A 269 -16.14 -6.39 -11.86
CA ASP A 269 -16.25 -7.75 -11.31
C ASP A 269 -15.06 -8.22 -10.47
N SER A 270 -14.44 -7.32 -9.70
CA SER A 270 -13.31 -7.66 -8.84
C SER A 270 -13.67 -7.46 -7.37
N TYR A 271 -13.45 -8.53 -6.59
CA TYR A 271 -13.81 -8.60 -5.18
C TYR A 271 -12.69 -9.25 -4.39
N TYR A 272 -12.54 -8.84 -3.14
CA TYR A 272 -11.63 -9.49 -2.20
C TYR A 272 -12.24 -9.52 -0.82
N TYR A 273 -11.81 -10.47 0.00
CA TYR A 273 -12.11 -10.50 1.42
C TYR A 273 -10.95 -9.89 2.20
N LEU A 274 -11.30 -9.06 3.19
CA LEU A 274 -10.42 -8.76 4.32
C LEU A 274 -10.80 -9.69 5.47
N VAL A 275 -9.87 -10.52 5.90
CA VAL A 275 -10.07 -11.48 6.98
C VAL A 275 -9.23 -11.05 8.18
N HIS A 276 -9.85 -10.86 9.33
CA HIS A 276 -9.17 -10.37 10.51
C HIS A 276 -8.35 -11.49 11.15
N ALA A 277 -7.08 -11.25 11.42
CA ALA A 277 -6.29 -12.09 12.31
C ALA A 277 -6.57 -11.67 13.75
N MET A 278 -7.17 -12.55 14.53
CA MET A 278 -7.64 -12.30 15.90
C MET A 278 -6.68 -12.89 16.93
N LEU A 279 -6.39 -12.11 17.97
CA LEU A 279 -5.79 -12.56 19.22
C LEU A 279 -6.66 -12.06 20.37
N GLU A 280 -7.22 -12.98 21.16
CA GLU A 280 -8.27 -12.69 22.13
C GLU A 280 -9.45 -11.94 21.46
N ASP A 281 -9.76 -10.72 21.91
CA ASP A 281 -10.81 -9.86 21.38
C ASP A 281 -10.28 -8.74 20.44
N GLY A 282 -8.98 -8.77 20.11
CA GLY A 282 -8.30 -7.78 19.28
C GLY A 282 -7.95 -8.29 17.89
N VAL A 283 -8.06 -7.43 16.88
CA VAL A 283 -7.46 -7.64 15.56
C VAL A 283 -5.99 -7.27 15.62
N ILE A 284 -5.13 -8.20 15.26
CA ILE A 284 -3.66 -8.04 15.25
C ILE A 284 -3.08 -8.03 13.84
N GLY A 285 -3.90 -8.21 12.82
CA GLY A 285 -3.47 -8.21 11.43
C GLY A 285 -4.61 -8.57 10.49
N PHE A 286 -4.29 -8.66 9.21
CA PHE A 286 -5.26 -8.97 8.16
C PHE A 286 -4.65 -9.88 7.12
N GLY A 287 -5.46 -10.81 6.62
CA GLY A 287 -5.23 -11.49 5.35
C GLY A 287 -6.18 -10.94 4.29
N GLN A 288 -5.68 -10.72 3.08
CA GLN A 288 -6.45 -10.30 1.92
C GLN A 288 -6.45 -11.42 0.90
N VAL A 289 -7.63 -11.92 0.51
CA VAL A 289 -7.78 -12.95 -0.51
C VAL A 289 -8.70 -12.50 -1.63
N ASP A 290 -8.36 -12.85 -2.86
CA ASP A 290 -9.26 -12.70 -4.00
C ASP A 290 -10.53 -13.52 -3.76
N ALA A 291 -11.70 -12.88 -3.86
CA ALA A 291 -12.95 -13.54 -3.51
C ALA A 291 -13.51 -14.42 -4.65
N LEU A 292 -12.96 -14.33 -5.86
CA LEU A 292 -13.38 -15.11 -7.02
C LEU A 292 -12.39 -16.24 -7.35
N LEU A 293 -11.09 -15.95 -7.28
CA LEU A 293 -10.02 -16.90 -7.61
C LEU A 293 -9.42 -17.57 -6.36
N GLY A 294 -9.54 -16.95 -5.20
CA GLY A 294 -9.08 -17.49 -3.92
C GLY A 294 -7.60 -17.29 -3.62
N ASP A 295 -6.86 -16.55 -4.43
CA ASP A 295 -5.45 -16.28 -4.18
C ASP A 295 -5.24 -15.33 -3.00
N LEU A 296 -4.26 -15.63 -2.17
CA LEU A 296 -3.78 -14.69 -1.16
C LEU A 296 -3.10 -13.50 -1.85
N GLN A 297 -3.71 -12.34 -1.74
CA GLN A 297 -3.23 -11.10 -2.34
C GLN A 297 -2.23 -10.41 -1.42
N SER A 298 -2.51 -10.33 -0.12
CA SER A 298 -1.60 -9.71 0.85
C SER A 298 -1.84 -10.17 2.30
N VAL A 299 -0.85 -9.96 3.17
CA VAL A 299 -0.96 -10.17 4.63
C VAL A 299 -0.07 -9.19 5.39
N PHE A 300 -0.51 -8.70 6.54
CA PHE A 300 0.31 -7.88 7.42
C PHE A 300 -0.11 -7.96 8.88
N VAL A 301 0.79 -7.50 9.76
CA VAL A 301 0.61 -7.44 11.22
C VAL A 301 0.48 -5.98 11.65
N LEU A 302 -0.40 -5.71 12.60
CA LEU A 302 -0.50 -4.42 13.28
C LEU A 302 0.49 -4.39 14.45
N ASP A 303 1.18 -3.25 14.65
CA ASP A 303 2.03 -3.04 15.83
C ASP A 303 1.25 -3.13 17.15
N LYS A 304 -0.02 -2.72 17.11
CA LYS A 304 -0.91 -2.74 18.27
C LYS A 304 -2.23 -3.40 17.89
N PRO A 305 -2.75 -4.32 18.73
CA PRO A 305 -4.09 -4.85 18.55
C PRO A 305 -5.10 -3.70 18.50
N ILE A 306 -5.99 -3.74 17.50
CA ILE A 306 -7.13 -2.83 17.42
C ILE A 306 -8.39 -3.59 17.76
N LYS A 307 -9.40 -2.88 18.26
CA LYS A 307 -10.73 -3.48 18.30
C LYS A 307 -11.14 -3.78 16.86
N PRO A 308 -11.76 -4.95 16.58
CA PRO A 308 -12.43 -5.20 15.31
C PRO A 308 -13.18 -3.94 14.94
N TYR A 309 -12.88 -3.41 13.76
CA TYR A 309 -13.26 -2.06 13.34
C TYR A 309 -14.70 -1.70 13.74
N GLN A 310 -15.00 -0.39 13.77
CA GLN A 310 -16.36 0.14 13.79
C GLN A 310 -17.13 -0.15 12.48
N LEU A 311 -17.05 -1.39 11.99
CA LEU A 311 -17.85 -1.99 10.93
C LEU A 311 -19.30 -2.25 11.38
N ASP A 312 -19.66 -1.86 12.61
CA ASP A 312 -21.07 -1.71 12.95
C ASP A 312 -21.65 -0.60 12.08
N ARG A 313 -22.22 -1.03 10.96
CA ARG A 313 -23.00 -0.20 10.03
C ARG A 313 -23.99 0.69 10.79
N ALA A 314 -24.62 0.20 11.87
CA ALA A 314 -25.55 1.00 12.64
C ALA A 314 -24.85 2.14 13.40
N ARG A 315 -23.68 1.91 13.99
CA ARG A 315 -22.86 2.95 14.64
C ARG A 315 -22.43 4.01 13.64
N MET A 316 -21.90 3.60 12.49
CA MET A 316 -21.51 4.51 11.42
C MET A 316 -22.70 5.39 10.99
N LEU A 317 -23.86 4.79 10.73
CA LEU A 317 -25.07 5.51 10.32
C LEU A 317 -25.56 6.49 11.40
N ARG A 318 -25.53 6.10 12.68
CA ARG A 318 -25.87 7.02 13.79
C ARG A 318 -24.96 8.25 13.81
N GLY A 319 -23.69 8.10 13.44
CA GLY A 319 -22.74 9.20 13.32
C GLY A 319 -23.09 10.13 12.17
N LEU A 320 -23.33 9.58 10.97
CA LEU A 320 -23.64 10.37 9.78
C LEU A 320 -24.97 11.14 9.88
N LEU A 321 -26.02 10.52 10.42
CA LEU A 321 -27.36 11.15 10.51
C LEU A 321 -27.40 12.41 11.40
N ARG A 322 -26.38 12.61 12.24
CA ARG A 322 -26.31 13.74 13.19
C ARG A 322 -25.72 15.01 12.58
N LYS A 323 -25.06 14.94 11.43
CA LYS A 323 -24.27 16.05 10.88
C LYS A 323 -24.65 16.33 9.43
N PRO A 324 -24.67 17.60 8.98
CA PRO A 324 -24.64 17.89 7.56
C PRO A 324 -23.29 17.45 6.97
N LEU A 325 -23.32 17.00 5.72
CA LEU A 325 -22.17 16.66 4.91
C LEU A 325 -21.89 17.82 3.96
N GLU A 326 -20.63 18.26 3.89
CA GLU A 326 -20.20 19.29 2.95
C GLU A 326 -19.97 18.63 1.58
N LEU A 327 -20.69 19.07 0.55
CA LEU A 327 -20.50 18.58 -0.82
C LEU A 327 -19.47 19.40 -1.61
N GLY A 328 -19.08 20.56 -1.09
CA GLY A 328 -18.30 21.56 -1.83
C GLY A 328 -19.22 22.57 -2.53
N GLU A 329 -18.62 23.58 -3.15
CA GLU A 329 -19.35 24.56 -3.96
C GLU A 329 -19.43 24.08 -5.42
N PRO A 330 -20.59 24.23 -6.11
CA PRO A 330 -21.82 24.93 -5.69
C PRO A 330 -22.84 24.06 -4.93
N GLU A 331 -22.57 22.80 -4.67
CA GLU A 331 -23.54 21.82 -4.16
C GLU A 331 -23.95 22.04 -2.69
N GLY A 332 -23.14 22.78 -1.93
CA GLY A 332 -23.42 23.21 -0.56
C GLY A 332 -23.44 22.06 0.43
N ARG A 333 -24.50 21.98 1.24
CA ARG A 333 -24.65 21.03 2.34
C ARG A 333 -25.74 20.02 2.09
N PHE A 334 -25.42 18.75 2.28
CA PHE A 334 -26.35 17.65 2.18
C PHE A 334 -26.59 16.99 3.54
N ARG A 335 -27.84 16.68 3.87
CA ARG A 335 -28.18 15.98 5.12
C ARG A 335 -28.85 14.66 4.80
N LEU A 336 -28.21 13.57 5.21
CA LEU A 336 -28.84 12.25 5.21
C LEU A 336 -30.05 12.27 6.16
N ARG A 337 -31.20 11.85 5.66
CA ARG A 337 -32.42 11.67 6.44
C ARG A 337 -32.64 10.17 6.65
N PRO A 338 -33.22 9.74 7.79
CA PRO A 338 -33.68 8.37 7.95
C PRO A 338 -34.55 7.96 6.76
N ASP A 339 -34.42 6.72 6.32
CA ASP A 339 -35.24 6.09 5.27
C ASP A 339 -35.10 6.68 3.85
N THR A 340 -34.17 7.62 3.61
CA THR A 340 -33.93 8.21 2.28
C THR A 340 -32.63 7.80 1.63
N PHE A 341 -31.99 6.72 2.09
CA PHE A 341 -30.69 6.27 1.58
C PHE A 341 -30.58 4.75 1.56
N CYS A 342 -29.71 4.26 0.69
CA CYS A 342 -29.27 2.88 0.62
C CYS A 342 -27.81 2.79 1.07
N VAL A 343 -27.44 1.72 1.76
CA VAL A 343 -26.02 1.40 2.03
C VAL A 343 -25.70 0.13 1.26
N ALA A 344 -24.58 0.14 0.53
CA ALA A 344 -24.10 -1.04 -0.17
C ALA A 344 -23.96 -2.24 0.81
N PRO A 345 -24.32 -3.46 0.38
CA PRO A 345 -24.21 -4.65 1.24
C PRO A 345 -22.76 -5.06 1.49
N THR A 346 -21.82 -4.58 0.67
CA THR A 346 -20.38 -4.82 0.78
C THR A 346 -19.66 -3.50 1.01
N LEU A 347 -18.43 -3.59 1.50
CA LEU A 347 -17.53 -2.45 1.41
C LEU A 347 -17.08 -2.26 -0.05
N VAL A 348 -16.51 -1.09 -0.32
CA VAL A 348 -15.97 -0.74 -1.63
C VAL A 348 -14.58 -0.14 -1.49
N TRP A 349 -13.73 -0.31 -2.48
CA TRP A 349 -12.41 0.29 -2.51
C TRP A 349 -11.91 0.54 -3.92
N ARG A 350 -11.09 1.57 -4.07
CA ARG A 350 -10.21 1.82 -5.21
C ARG A 350 -9.02 2.61 -4.70
N PRO A 351 -7.85 2.55 -5.35
CA PRO A 351 -6.80 3.52 -5.12
C PRO A 351 -7.34 4.93 -5.37
N CYS A 352 -7.27 5.77 -4.35
CA CYS A 352 -7.64 7.18 -4.41
C CYS A 352 -6.93 7.97 -3.29
N ARG A 353 -6.93 9.29 -3.37
CA ARG A 353 -6.34 10.16 -2.34
C ARG A 353 -6.92 9.88 -0.94
N GLU A 354 -8.18 9.50 -0.88
CA GLU A 354 -8.89 9.18 0.35
C GLU A 354 -8.56 7.76 0.85
N SER A 355 -7.90 6.90 0.07
CA SER A 355 -7.40 5.60 0.53
C SER A 355 -6.34 5.01 -0.40
N PHE A 356 -5.08 5.02 0.08
CA PHE A 356 -3.94 4.36 -0.55
C PHE A 356 -3.65 2.96 0.01
N SER A 357 -4.63 2.33 0.67
CA SER A 357 -4.51 0.93 1.12
C SER A 357 -5.83 0.17 0.94
N PRO A 358 -5.80 -1.04 0.35
CA PRO A 358 -6.97 -1.92 0.29
C PRO A 358 -7.49 -2.31 1.68
N HIS A 359 -6.72 -2.09 2.74
CA HIS A 359 -7.10 -2.34 4.12
C HIS A 359 -7.87 -1.18 4.76
N LEU A 360 -8.06 -0.08 4.03
CA LEU A 360 -8.92 1.04 4.41
C LEU A 360 -10.05 1.25 3.38
N PRO A 361 -10.94 0.26 3.21
CA PRO A 361 -12.09 0.37 2.31
C PRO A 361 -13.17 1.30 2.90
N PHE A 362 -14.25 1.50 2.14
CA PHE A 362 -15.34 2.41 2.45
C PHE A 362 -16.69 1.69 2.51
N TRP A 363 -17.57 2.17 3.40
CA TRP A 363 -19.01 2.02 3.22
C TRP A 363 -19.48 2.99 2.15
N GLN A 364 -20.20 2.49 1.14
CA GLN A 364 -20.85 3.33 0.15
C GLN A 364 -22.31 3.53 0.50
N ILE A 365 -22.72 4.79 0.60
CA ILE A 365 -24.08 5.21 0.93
C ILE A 365 -24.61 6.06 -0.22
N THR A 366 -25.77 5.71 -0.76
CA THR A 366 -26.41 6.47 -1.85
C THR A 366 -27.74 7.05 -1.39
N ALA A 367 -27.98 8.32 -1.70
CA ALA A 367 -29.20 9.03 -1.35
C ALA A 367 -29.60 9.97 -2.50
N GLY A 368 -30.55 9.53 -3.32
CA GLY A 368 -30.82 10.17 -4.62
C GLY A 368 -29.60 10.07 -5.54
N SER A 369 -29.14 11.20 -6.06
CA SER A 369 -27.92 11.30 -6.88
C SER A 369 -26.62 11.38 -6.08
N GLN A 370 -26.70 11.56 -4.76
CA GLN A 370 -25.54 11.75 -3.90
C GLN A 370 -24.96 10.42 -3.46
N THR A 371 -23.63 10.31 -3.49
CA THR A 371 -22.89 9.18 -2.93
C THR A 371 -21.96 9.68 -1.84
N VAL A 372 -21.96 8.99 -0.71
CA VAL A 372 -21.11 9.27 0.45
C VAL A 372 -20.32 8.02 0.76
N TYR A 373 -19.02 8.19 0.98
CA TYR A 373 -18.08 7.14 1.33
C TYR A 373 -17.64 7.33 2.77
N VAL A 374 -17.76 6.29 3.59
CA VAL A 374 -17.28 6.31 4.98
C VAL A 374 -16.21 5.26 5.11
N ARG A 375 -14.95 5.68 5.21
CA ARG A 375 -13.82 4.78 5.36
C ARG A 375 -13.94 4.03 6.68
N VAL A 376 -13.38 2.82 6.77
CA VAL A 376 -13.54 1.95 7.96
C VAL A 376 -13.02 2.53 9.28
N ASP A 377 -12.23 3.60 9.23
CA ASP A 377 -11.79 4.40 10.39
C ASP A 377 -12.76 5.54 10.77
N GLY A 378 -13.82 5.76 10.00
CA GLY A 378 -14.86 6.75 10.24
C GLY A 378 -14.71 8.06 9.46
N ALA A 379 -13.64 8.23 8.68
CA ALA A 379 -13.49 9.39 7.82
C ALA A 379 -14.58 9.41 6.73
N VAL A 380 -15.18 10.58 6.50
CA VAL A 380 -16.33 10.74 5.59
C VAL A 380 -15.91 11.56 4.38
N PHE A 381 -16.24 11.04 3.20
CA PHE A 381 -15.93 11.65 1.91
C PHE A 381 -17.17 11.67 1.03
N THR A 382 -17.29 12.68 0.20
CA THR A 382 -18.38 12.84 -0.78
C THR A 382 -17.92 12.51 -2.20
N THR A 383 -16.61 12.38 -2.39
CA THR A 383 -15.95 11.98 -3.63
C THR A 383 -14.76 11.06 -3.33
N LEU A 384 -14.35 10.27 -4.33
CA LEU A 384 -13.09 9.52 -4.29
C LEU A 384 -12.21 10.05 -5.42
N THR A 385 -11.13 10.73 -5.06
CA THR A 385 -10.21 11.39 -5.98
C THR A 385 -9.24 10.37 -6.54
N SER A 386 -9.53 9.88 -7.74
CA SER A 386 -8.75 8.85 -8.42
C SER A 386 -7.78 9.36 -9.48
N VAL A 387 -7.64 10.67 -9.56
CA VAL A 387 -6.69 11.36 -10.42
C VAL A 387 -5.87 12.25 -9.52
N GLY A 388 -4.56 12.18 -9.65
CA GLY A 388 -3.62 12.84 -8.75
C GLY A 388 -2.24 12.29 -9.00
N ALA A 389 -1.24 13.16 -9.02
CA ALA A 389 0.09 12.81 -9.49
C ALA A 389 1.09 13.06 -8.35
N GLY A 390 1.66 11.97 -7.83
CA GLY A 390 2.61 11.92 -6.71
C GLY A 390 2.09 12.60 -5.46
N VAL A 391 0.92 12.16 -4.97
CA VAL A 391 0.22 12.68 -3.78
C VAL A 391 0.61 11.89 -2.57
#